data_AF-A0A1A2N6V7-F1
#
_entry.id   AF-A0A1A2N6V7-F1
#
_cell.length_a   1.000
_cell.length_b   1.000
_cell.length_c   1.000
_cell.angle_alpha   90.00
_cell.angle_beta   90.00
_cell.angle_gamma   90.00
#
_symmetry.space_group_name_H-M   'P 1'
#
loop_
_entity.id
_entity.type
_entity.pdbx_description
1 polymer ?
#
loop_
_entity_poly.entity_id
_entity_poly.type
_entity_poly.pdbx_seq_one_letter_code
_entity_poly.pdbx_strand_id
1 'polypeptide(L)'
;MTRTRAAVAVAFAALTVSALALTMAPIASADPLAAIRQAVNNARAGSTCPPLNYSIPLEGEAQHAIGNNLPGVPPTGQYKGTFAVTLAAPFGSANNAEGATRGAVGEATPAINDCSNKDFGVGFFRKGDDDTVAIVLGKPAAAPQAPPAAVQCPAGSETPTVPAGQTCKAAASPNNLPVRCTGNYELPAGSDCSKTPNPSPPAPKPPKNAVAVNVEQSPTSVAVNVKNTSPLPGKCTYDAAPKNGLLMPAVHRDFNVNPNDATRLDFLAPPLGVKYHLVVSCHGTFNGQDDEFGHVEQDVTGGL
;
A
#
# COMPACT_ATOMS: atom_id res chain seq x y z
N MET A 1 -58.47 63.17 28.35
CA MET A 1 -58.11 62.41 29.58
C MET A 1 -59.17 61.32 29.76
N THR A 2 -58.81 60.11 29.37
CA THR A 2 -59.74 59.02 29.08
C THR A 2 -59.78 58.08 30.29
N ARG A 3 -60.94 57.92 30.94
CA ARG A 3 -61.18 56.87 31.93
C ARG A 3 -62.48 56.17 31.62
N THR A 4 -62.35 55.10 30.83
CA THR A 4 -63.40 54.11 30.58
C THR A 4 -63.24 53.01 31.61
N ARG A 5 -64.20 52.87 32.53
CA ARG A 5 -64.42 51.62 33.28
C ARG A 5 -65.79 51.12 32.89
N ALA A 6 -65.82 50.19 31.94
CA ALA A 6 -67.02 49.44 31.60
C ALA A 6 -66.99 48.13 32.39
N ALA A 7 -67.94 47.99 33.32
CA ALA A 7 -68.37 46.70 33.82
C ALA A 7 -69.13 45.99 32.68
N VAL A 8 -68.79 44.74 32.39
CA VAL A 8 -69.58 43.90 31.48
C VAL A 8 -69.99 42.65 32.23
N ALA A 9 -71.29 42.42 32.16
CA ALA A 9 -72.05 41.41 32.86
C ALA A 9 -71.71 39.98 32.41
N VAL A 10 -71.82 39.09 33.39
CA VAL A 10 -71.90 37.64 33.25
C VAL A 10 -73.16 37.30 32.44
N ALA A 11 -72.99 36.66 31.28
CA ALA A 11 -74.08 36.04 30.55
C ALA A 11 -74.04 34.52 30.74
N PHE A 12 -75.05 34.01 31.46
CA PHE A 12 -75.36 32.58 31.53
C PHE A 12 -75.87 32.10 30.18
N ALA A 13 -75.17 31.14 29.55
CA ALA A 13 -75.70 30.35 28.46
C ALA A 13 -76.03 28.95 28.99
N ALA A 14 -77.33 28.65 29.05
CA ALA A 14 -77.85 27.34 29.37
C ALA A 14 -77.98 26.48 28.10
N LEU A 15 -77.75 25.18 28.28
CA LEU A 15 -78.24 24.02 27.52
C LEU A 15 -77.55 23.65 26.19
N THR A 16 -76.77 22.58 26.24
CA THR A 16 -77.15 21.28 25.65
C THR A 16 -76.49 20.15 26.44
N VAL A 17 -77.29 19.41 27.21
CA VAL A 17 -76.88 18.16 27.86
C VAL A 17 -76.94 17.07 26.81
N SER A 18 -75.80 16.77 26.19
CA SER A 18 -75.61 15.50 25.49
C SER A 18 -75.19 14.47 26.53
N ALA A 19 -76.14 13.66 26.99
CA ALA A 19 -75.87 12.43 27.70
C ALA A 19 -75.22 11.43 26.73
N LEU A 20 -73.92 11.59 26.48
CA LEU A 20 -73.09 10.47 26.06
C LEU A 20 -72.73 9.72 27.33
N ALA A 21 -73.32 8.53 27.49
CA ALA A 21 -72.84 7.53 28.40
C ALA A 21 -71.38 7.19 28.03
N LEU A 22 -70.44 7.94 28.61
CA LEU A 22 -69.06 7.48 28.76
C LEU A 22 -69.15 6.31 29.74
N THR A 23 -69.29 5.11 29.18
CA THR A 23 -68.86 3.90 29.86
C THR A 23 -67.42 4.17 30.31
N MET A 24 -67.23 4.49 31.59
CA MET A 24 -65.92 4.46 32.21
C MET A 24 -65.48 3.01 32.12
N ALA A 25 -64.76 2.67 31.06
CA ALA A 25 -63.98 1.46 31.02
C ALA A 25 -63.08 1.50 32.28
N PRO A 26 -62.96 0.38 33.01
CA PRO A 26 -62.02 0.32 34.11
C PRO A 26 -60.67 0.70 33.52
N ILE A 27 -60.01 1.72 34.08
CA ILE A 27 -58.64 2.05 33.73
C ILE A 27 -57.82 0.85 34.21
N ALA A 28 -57.68 -0.14 33.34
CA ALA A 28 -56.76 -1.25 33.52
C ALA A 28 -55.41 -0.61 33.84
N SER A 29 -54.90 -0.87 35.04
CA SER A 29 -53.65 -0.37 35.61
C SER A 29 -52.69 0.09 34.50
N ALA A 30 -52.60 1.40 34.28
CA ALA A 30 -51.66 1.99 33.33
C ALA A 30 -50.27 1.41 33.63
N ASP A 31 -49.58 0.94 32.59
CA ASP A 31 -48.17 0.52 32.68
C ASP A 31 -47.39 1.58 33.48
N PRO A 32 -46.99 1.32 34.74
CA PRO A 32 -46.36 2.33 35.59
C PRO A 32 -45.10 2.90 34.95
N LEU A 33 -44.38 2.08 34.17
CA LEU A 33 -43.20 2.50 33.43
C LEU A 33 -43.55 3.51 32.33
N ALA A 34 -44.70 3.37 31.66
CA ALA A 34 -45.16 4.36 30.68
C ALA A 34 -45.40 5.73 31.33
N ALA A 35 -46.06 5.76 32.49
CA ALA A 35 -46.31 7.00 33.22
C ALA A 35 -45.00 7.66 33.70
N ILE A 36 -44.06 6.86 34.23
CA ILE A 36 -42.74 7.37 34.67
C ILE A 36 -41.94 7.88 33.46
N ARG A 37 -41.93 7.15 32.33
CA ARG A 37 -41.27 7.59 31.09
C ARG A 37 -41.78 8.95 30.61
N GLN A 38 -43.09 9.12 30.63
CA GLN A 38 -43.72 10.38 30.25
C GLN A 38 -43.34 11.51 31.21
N ALA A 39 -43.33 11.25 32.53
CA ALA A 39 -42.95 12.24 33.53
C ALA A 39 -41.50 12.73 33.37
N VAL A 40 -40.55 11.83 33.08
CA VAL A 40 -39.15 12.20 32.80
C VAL A 40 -39.04 13.09 31.57
N ASN A 41 -39.72 12.73 30.47
CA ASN A 41 -39.69 13.54 29.25
C ASN A 41 -40.39 14.90 29.41
N ASN A 42 -41.47 14.96 30.19
CA ASN A 42 -42.13 16.22 30.52
C ASN A 42 -41.21 17.14 31.34
N ALA A 43 -40.47 16.58 32.31
CA ALA A 43 -39.48 17.33 33.08
C ALA A 43 -38.36 17.85 32.16
N ARG A 44 -37.85 17.02 31.24
CA ARG A 44 -36.85 17.43 30.24
C ARG A 44 -37.36 18.53 29.31
N ALA A 45 -38.63 18.48 28.91
CA ALA A 45 -39.25 19.47 28.03
C ALA A 45 -39.31 20.87 28.65
N GLY A 46 -39.23 20.99 29.98
CA GLY A 46 -39.08 22.25 30.69
C GLY A 46 -37.67 22.88 30.59
N SER A 47 -36.71 22.19 29.98
CA SER A 47 -35.32 22.63 29.79
C SER A 47 -35.03 23.07 28.34
N THR A 48 -33.82 23.57 28.09
CA THR A 48 -33.32 23.89 26.74
C THR A 48 -32.70 22.68 26.03
N CYS A 49 -32.64 21.53 26.70
CA CYS A 49 -31.97 20.36 26.17
C CYS A 49 -32.88 19.53 25.24
N PRO A 50 -32.32 18.76 24.28
CA PRO A 50 -33.10 17.85 23.46
C PRO A 50 -33.83 16.77 24.28
N PRO A 51 -34.93 16.18 23.76
CA PRO A 51 -35.61 15.05 24.38
C PRO A 51 -34.65 13.89 24.68
N LEU A 52 -34.93 13.15 25.76
CA LEU A 52 -34.13 11.98 26.13
C LEU A 52 -34.62 10.74 25.37
N ASN A 53 -33.70 9.85 25.00
CA ASN A 53 -34.01 8.58 24.37
C ASN A 53 -34.23 7.50 25.43
N TYR A 54 -35.30 6.73 25.29
CA TYR A 54 -35.50 5.59 26.19
C TYR A 54 -34.53 4.45 25.86
N SER A 55 -33.88 3.89 26.87
CA SER A 55 -32.85 2.86 26.74
C SER A 55 -33.22 1.64 27.58
N ILE A 56 -33.50 0.52 26.91
CA ILE A 56 -33.75 -0.78 27.55
C ILE A 56 -32.57 -1.22 28.44
N PRO A 57 -31.29 -1.03 28.06
CA PRO A 57 -30.18 -1.24 28.98
C PRO A 57 -30.27 -0.44 30.28
N LEU A 58 -30.64 0.84 30.22
CA LEU A 58 -30.79 1.68 31.43
C LEU A 58 -32.06 1.33 32.22
N GLU A 59 -33.10 0.82 31.56
CA GLU A 59 -34.27 0.25 32.24
C GLU A 59 -33.85 -0.93 33.11
N GLY A 60 -33.02 -1.84 32.58
CA GLY A 60 -32.41 -2.92 33.36
C GLY A 60 -31.68 -2.40 34.60
N GLU A 61 -30.77 -1.43 34.43
CA GLU A 61 -30.08 -0.80 35.56
C GLU A 61 -31.05 -0.23 36.60
N ALA A 62 -32.09 0.48 36.13
CA ALA A 62 -33.08 1.12 37.01
C ALA A 62 -33.90 0.09 37.80
N GLN A 63 -34.36 -0.98 37.14
CA GLN A 63 -35.15 -2.05 37.77
C GLN A 63 -34.31 -2.82 38.80
N HIS A 64 -33.09 -3.19 38.44
CA HIS A 64 -32.20 -3.91 39.35
C HIS A 64 -31.74 -3.06 40.54
N ALA A 65 -31.57 -1.74 40.37
CA ALA A 65 -31.19 -0.83 41.45
C ALA A 65 -32.24 -0.74 42.58
N ILE A 66 -33.51 -1.02 42.29
CA ILE A 66 -34.61 -1.07 43.26
C ILE A 66 -34.97 -2.51 43.66
N GLY A 67 -34.13 -3.48 43.30
CA GLY A 67 -34.28 -4.88 43.67
C GLY A 67 -35.29 -5.68 42.82
N ASN A 68 -35.80 -5.11 41.72
CA ASN A 68 -36.66 -5.84 40.80
C ASN A 68 -35.83 -6.78 39.92
N ASN A 69 -35.90 -8.08 40.23
CA ASN A 69 -35.19 -9.14 39.51
C ASN A 69 -36.17 -10.16 38.90
N LEU A 70 -37.41 -9.74 38.65
CA LEU A 70 -38.45 -10.63 38.13
C LEU A 70 -38.12 -11.11 36.70
N PRO A 71 -38.61 -12.29 36.28
CA PRO A 71 -38.48 -12.75 34.91
C PRO A 71 -39.04 -11.70 33.93
N GLY A 72 -38.24 -11.35 32.91
CA GLY A 72 -38.60 -10.33 31.92
C GLY A 72 -37.97 -8.94 32.16
N VAL A 73 -37.33 -8.72 33.32
CA VAL A 73 -36.51 -7.51 33.55
C VAL A 73 -35.23 -7.59 32.68
N PRO A 74 -34.86 -6.52 31.94
CA PRO A 74 -33.61 -6.49 31.19
C PRO A 74 -32.37 -6.62 32.11
N PRO A 75 -31.32 -7.34 31.71
CA PRO A 75 -30.13 -7.53 32.55
C PRO A 75 -29.31 -6.24 32.70
N THR A 76 -28.56 -6.14 33.81
CA THR A 76 -27.56 -5.07 34.03
C THR A 76 -26.29 -5.26 33.20
N GLY A 77 -25.44 -4.23 33.17
CA GLY A 77 -24.14 -4.19 32.50
C GLY A 77 -24.20 -3.97 30.98
N GLN A 78 -25.38 -3.70 30.43
CA GLN A 78 -25.58 -3.61 28.97
C GLN A 78 -25.35 -2.21 28.41
N TYR A 79 -25.51 -1.17 29.22
CA TYR A 79 -25.31 0.20 28.78
C TYR A 79 -23.82 0.51 28.63
N LYS A 80 -23.40 0.97 27.45
CA LYS A 80 -21.98 1.18 27.11
C LYS A 80 -21.45 2.58 27.46
N GLY A 81 -22.35 3.49 27.82
CA GLY A 81 -22.00 4.85 28.26
C GLY A 81 -21.80 4.94 29.77
N THR A 82 -21.67 6.16 30.27
CA THR A 82 -21.68 6.44 31.72
C THR A 82 -23.10 6.77 32.16
N PHE A 83 -23.47 6.38 33.38
CA PHE A 83 -24.80 6.66 33.90
C PHE A 83 -24.79 7.00 35.38
N ALA A 84 -25.85 7.68 35.82
CA ALA A 84 -26.13 7.96 37.22
C ALA A 84 -27.51 7.40 37.57
N VAL A 85 -27.61 6.77 38.74
CA VAL A 85 -28.86 6.21 39.26
C VAL A 85 -29.40 7.17 40.30
N THR A 86 -30.64 7.61 40.10
CA THR A 86 -31.40 8.35 41.11
C THR A 86 -32.53 7.46 41.59
N LEU A 87 -32.59 7.27 42.90
CA LEU A 87 -33.60 6.45 43.57
C LEU A 87 -34.54 7.37 44.34
N ALA A 88 -35.85 7.17 44.20
CA ALA A 88 -36.80 7.66 45.18
C ALA A 88 -37.66 6.51 45.69
N ALA A 89 -37.49 6.21 46.98
CA ALA A 89 -38.47 5.50 47.78
C ALA A 89 -39.50 6.52 48.30
N PRO A 90 -40.75 6.12 48.61
CA PRO A 90 -41.79 7.08 48.92
C PRO A 90 -41.45 7.86 50.19
N PHE A 91 -41.67 9.17 50.14
CA PHE A 91 -42.04 9.94 51.32
C PHE A 91 -43.49 9.56 51.68
N GLY A 92 -43.65 8.50 52.47
CA GLY A 92 -44.77 8.34 53.42
C GLY A 92 -46.21 8.19 52.88
N SER A 93 -46.47 7.38 51.85
CA SER A 93 -47.84 6.88 51.60
C SER A 93 -47.85 5.55 50.83
N ALA A 94 -48.52 4.55 51.40
CA ALA A 94 -48.76 3.24 50.79
C ALA A 94 -49.45 3.38 49.42
N ASN A 95 -49.06 2.56 48.46
CA ASN A 95 -49.69 2.44 47.13
C ASN A 95 -49.76 3.76 46.33
N ASN A 96 -48.73 4.63 46.47
CA ASN A 96 -48.67 5.93 45.82
C ASN A 96 -47.61 6.02 44.70
N ALA A 97 -47.83 5.29 43.62
CA ALA A 97 -46.96 5.31 42.43
C ALA A 97 -46.76 6.72 41.84
N GLU A 98 -47.78 7.58 41.88
CA GLU A 98 -47.67 8.97 41.41
C GLU A 98 -46.75 9.81 42.31
N GLY A 99 -46.86 9.67 43.62
CA GLY A 99 -45.98 10.32 44.60
C GLY A 99 -44.53 9.85 44.47
N ALA A 100 -44.32 8.54 44.34
CA ALA A 100 -43.00 7.97 44.09
C ALA A 100 -42.40 8.48 42.77
N THR A 101 -43.21 8.57 41.71
CA THR A 101 -42.80 9.14 40.42
C THR A 101 -42.42 10.60 40.55
N ARG A 102 -43.25 11.43 41.19
CA ARG A 102 -42.95 12.86 41.41
C ARG A 102 -41.68 13.05 42.24
N GLY A 103 -41.49 12.25 43.28
CA GLY A 103 -40.26 12.26 44.09
C GLY A 103 -39.03 11.92 43.27
N ALA A 104 -39.08 10.81 42.51
CA ALA A 104 -37.98 10.39 41.65
C ALA A 104 -37.63 11.46 40.61
N VAL A 105 -38.64 12.02 39.93
CA VAL A 105 -38.42 13.08 38.93
C VAL A 105 -37.86 14.34 39.57
N GLY A 106 -38.32 14.72 40.76
CA GLY A 106 -37.77 15.85 41.51
C GLY A 106 -36.29 15.68 41.82
N GLU A 107 -35.91 14.53 42.40
CA GLU A 107 -34.52 14.20 42.71
C GLU A 107 -33.65 14.07 41.45
N ALA A 108 -34.21 13.54 40.36
CA ALA A 108 -33.50 13.38 39.10
C ALA A 108 -33.43 14.68 38.29
N THR A 109 -34.18 15.74 38.65
CA THR A 109 -34.30 17.00 37.89
C THR A 109 -32.94 17.61 37.53
N PRO A 110 -31.93 17.68 38.42
CA PRO A 110 -30.60 18.19 38.05
C PRO A 110 -29.95 17.37 36.92
N ALA A 111 -30.06 16.03 36.96
CA ALA A 111 -29.54 15.16 35.92
C ALA A 111 -30.40 15.19 34.64
N ILE A 112 -31.71 15.33 34.78
CA ILE A 112 -32.64 15.54 33.66
C ILE A 112 -32.35 16.86 32.94
N ASN A 113 -31.86 17.89 33.63
CA ASN A 113 -31.50 19.18 33.04
C ASN A 113 -30.05 19.26 32.54
N ASP A 114 -29.24 18.22 32.75
CA ASP A 114 -27.90 18.12 32.16
C ASP A 114 -28.01 17.65 30.70
N CYS A 115 -27.75 18.55 29.74
CA CYS A 115 -27.87 18.24 28.31
C CYS A 115 -26.87 17.18 27.83
N SER A 116 -25.85 16.83 28.62
CA SER A 116 -24.93 15.74 28.28
C SER A 116 -25.55 14.35 28.52
N ASN A 117 -26.58 14.25 29.35
CA ASN A 117 -27.44 13.07 29.41
C ASN A 117 -28.37 13.08 28.19
N LYS A 118 -28.37 11.96 27.45
CA LYS A 118 -29.16 11.79 26.23
C LYS A 118 -30.06 10.57 26.28
N ASP A 119 -29.76 9.61 27.15
CA ASP A 119 -30.52 8.39 27.31
C ASP A 119 -31.07 8.30 28.72
N PHE A 120 -32.18 7.60 28.89
CA PHE A 120 -32.74 7.32 30.20
C PHE A 120 -33.41 5.95 30.28
N GLY A 121 -33.46 5.41 31.48
CA GLY A 121 -34.21 4.20 31.84
C GLY A 121 -34.98 4.43 33.13
N VAL A 122 -36.07 3.69 33.31
CA VAL A 122 -36.92 3.84 34.50
C VAL A 122 -37.23 2.47 35.08
N GLY A 123 -37.28 2.38 36.40
CA GLY A 123 -37.63 1.17 37.14
C GLY A 123 -38.82 1.44 38.03
N PHE A 124 -39.67 0.42 38.18
CA PHE A 124 -40.80 0.45 39.10
C PHE A 124 -40.90 -0.91 39.79
N PHE A 125 -40.95 -0.89 41.13
CA PHE A 125 -41.12 -2.10 41.92
C PHE A 125 -42.05 -1.84 43.09
N ARG A 126 -43.06 -2.70 43.22
CA ARG A 126 -43.98 -2.72 44.35
C ARG A 126 -43.61 -3.86 45.28
N LYS A 127 -43.26 -3.55 46.52
CA LYS A 127 -42.97 -4.54 47.57
C LYS A 127 -43.95 -4.36 48.74
N GLY A 128 -44.97 -5.21 48.80
CA GLY A 128 -46.08 -5.00 49.72
C GLY A 128 -46.85 -3.73 49.33
N ASP A 129 -46.91 -2.76 50.25
CA ASP A 129 -47.55 -1.46 50.04
C ASP A 129 -46.59 -0.36 49.55
N ASP A 130 -45.28 -0.66 49.45
CA ASP A 130 -44.26 0.32 49.08
C ASP A 130 -44.04 0.34 47.56
N ASP A 131 -44.26 1.52 46.96
CA ASP A 131 -43.98 1.81 45.56
C ASP A 131 -42.62 2.51 45.43
N THR A 132 -41.66 1.86 44.78
CA THR A 132 -40.32 2.42 44.55
C THR A 132 -40.11 2.73 43.08
N VAL A 133 -39.57 3.92 42.78
CA VAL A 133 -39.23 4.36 41.43
C VAL A 133 -37.74 4.65 41.35
N ALA A 134 -37.10 4.16 40.29
CA ALA A 134 -35.75 4.56 39.90
C ALA A 134 -35.77 5.25 38.55
N ILE A 135 -34.94 6.28 38.41
CA ILE A 135 -34.66 6.93 37.14
C ILE A 135 -33.15 6.90 36.95
N VAL A 136 -32.72 6.39 35.81
CA VAL A 136 -31.30 6.31 35.44
C VAL A 136 -31.07 7.16 34.21
N LEU A 137 -30.11 8.09 34.29
CA LEU A 137 -29.74 8.96 33.18
C LEU A 137 -28.37 8.55 32.66
N GLY A 138 -28.27 8.41 31.35
CA GLY A 138 -27.07 7.98 30.66
C GLY A 138 -26.51 9.04 29.71
N LYS A 139 -25.19 9.17 29.72
CA LYS A 139 -24.41 9.82 28.67
C LYS A 139 -23.98 8.71 27.71
N PRO A 140 -24.44 8.70 26.45
CA PRO A 140 -24.04 7.66 25.51
C PRO A 140 -22.52 7.61 25.41
N ALA A 141 -21.96 6.42 25.21
CA ALA A 141 -20.55 6.32 24.84
C ALA A 141 -20.31 7.26 23.64
N ALA A 142 -19.22 8.02 23.68
CA ALA A 142 -18.81 8.75 22.49
C ALA A 142 -18.76 7.75 21.35
N ALA A 143 -19.45 8.06 20.24
CA ALA A 143 -19.33 7.27 19.04
C ALA A 143 -17.83 7.05 18.78
N PRO A 144 -17.39 5.83 18.43
CA PRO A 144 -16.01 5.62 18.01
C PRO A 144 -15.67 6.74 17.03
N GLN A 145 -14.65 7.53 17.37
CA GLN A 145 -14.23 8.60 16.47
C GLN A 145 -14.06 7.97 15.11
N ALA A 146 -14.77 8.51 14.11
CA ALA A 146 -14.64 8.04 12.75
C ALA A 146 -13.13 7.97 12.47
N PRO A 147 -12.61 6.83 11.96
CA PRO A 147 -11.20 6.71 11.63
C PRO A 147 -10.79 7.98 10.88
N PRO A 148 -9.71 8.66 11.30
CA PRO A 148 -9.41 9.98 10.76
C PRO A 148 -9.34 9.89 9.24
N ALA A 149 -9.97 10.85 8.58
CA ALA A 149 -10.27 10.79 7.14
C ALA A 149 -9.00 10.45 6.36
N ALA A 150 -9.10 9.48 5.45
CA ALA A 150 -7.99 9.11 4.61
C ALA A 150 -7.46 10.34 3.87
N VAL A 151 -6.14 10.52 3.90
CA VAL A 151 -5.47 11.64 3.23
C VAL A 151 -5.44 11.32 1.73
N GLN A 152 -5.91 12.25 0.90
CA GLN A 152 -5.73 12.14 -0.55
C GLN A 152 -4.27 12.40 -0.91
N CYS A 153 -3.70 11.47 -1.67
CA CYS A 153 -2.32 11.57 -2.13
C CYS A 153 -2.23 12.30 -3.47
N PRO A 154 -1.18 13.11 -3.70
CA PRO A 154 -0.97 13.79 -4.96
C PRO A 154 -0.74 12.80 -6.12
N ALA A 155 -1.02 13.25 -7.34
CA ALA A 155 -0.79 12.47 -8.55
C ALA A 155 0.67 11.99 -8.63
N GLY A 156 0.87 10.69 -8.91
CA GLY A 156 2.19 10.04 -8.85
C GLY A 156 2.50 9.34 -7.53
N SER A 157 1.53 9.11 -6.65
CA SER A 157 1.64 8.27 -5.45
C SER A 157 1.21 6.82 -5.70
N GLU A 158 1.75 5.84 -4.96
CA GLU A 158 1.44 4.40 -5.16
C GLU A 158 -0.05 4.10 -4.99
N THR A 159 -0.70 4.77 -4.04
CA THR A 159 -2.13 4.67 -3.78
C THR A 159 -2.76 6.07 -3.78
N PRO A 160 -4.02 6.21 -4.25
CA PRO A 160 -4.71 7.50 -4.31
C PRO A 160 -5.09 8.04 -2.92
N THR A 161 -5.15 7.19 -1.89
CA THR A 161 -5.44 7.56 -0.50
C THR A 161 -4.57 6.74 0.47
N VAL A 162 -4.24 7.33 1.61
CA VAL A 162 -3.58 6.63 2.75
C VAL A 162 -4.36 6.88 4.05
N PRO A 163 -4.33 5.95 5.01
CA PRO A 163 -4.90 6.18 6.34
C PRO A 163 -4.29 7.42 7.00
N ALA A 164 -5.09 8.13 7.79
CA ALA A 164 -4.60 9.31 8.49
C ALA A 164 -3.44 8.97 9.44
N GLY A 165 -2.44 9.86 9.45
CA GLY A 165 -1.17 9.66 10.16
C GLY A 165 -0.09 8.96 9.34
N GLN A 166 -0.41 8.47 8.14
CA GLN A 166 0.59 7.95 7.19
C GLN A 166 1.00 9.00 6.16
N THR A 167 2.23 8.90 5.67
CA THR A 167 2.74 9.74 4.58
C THR A 167 2.52 9.06 3.23
N CYS A 168 2.14 9.83 2.22
CA CYS A 168 2.01 9.33 0.85
C CYS A 168 3.36 8.86 0.33
N LYS A 169 3.43 7.60 -0.09
CA LYS A 169 4.60 7.04 -0.77
C LYS A 169 4.50 7.40 -2.24
N ALA A 170 5.53 8.08 -2.77
CA ALA A 170 5.65 8.31 -4.19
C ALA A 170 5.61 6.96 -4.91
N ALA A 171 4.77 6.85 -5.95
CA ALA A 171 4.84 5.72 -6.87
C ALA A 171 6.27 5.65 -7.37
N ALA A 172 6.87 4.46 -7.31
CA ALA A 172 8.05 4.19 -8.09
C ALA A 172 7.70 4.57 -9.53
N SER A 173 8.25 5.69 -9.99
CA SER A 173 8.00 6.16 -11.34
C SER A 173 8.41 5.02 -12.26
N PRO A 174 7.61 4.64 -13.28
CA PRO A 174 8.07 3.71 -14.31
C PRO A 174 9.36 4.21 -14.98
N ASN A 175 9.68 5.49 -14.80
CA ASN A 175 10.90 6.13 -15.26
C ASN A 175 12.12 5.82 -14.39
N ASN A 176 11.98 5.20 -13.21
CA ASN A 176 13.12 4.91 -12.32
C ASN A 176 13.75 3.54 -12.56
N LEU A 177 13.23 2.78 -13.53
CA LEU A 177 13.87 1.55 -13.97
C LEU A 177 15.06 1.92 -14.87
N PRO A 178 16.21 1.25 -14.70
CA PRO A 178 17.34 1.38 -15.61
C PRO A 178 16.89 1.11 -17.05
N VAL A 179 17.32 1.95 -17.99
CA VAL A 179 17.04 1.76 -19.41
C VAL A 179 18.03 0.72 -19.95
N ARG A 180 17.52 -0.37 -20.51
CA ARG A 180 18.34 -1.38 -21.21
C ARG A 180 18.61 -0.94 -22.65
N CYS A 181 19.87 -0.69 -22.96
CA CYS A 181 20.30 -0.33 -24.31
C CYS A 181 20.81 -1.55 -25.08
N THR A 182 20.81 -1.45 -26.42
CA THR A 182 21.43 -2.43 -27.31
C THR A 182 22.90 -2.62 -26.97
N GLY A 183 23.35 -3.87 -26.81
CA GLY A 183 24.71 -4.18 -26.31
C GLY A 183 24.77 -4.62 -24.84
N ASN A 184 23.61 -4.89 -24.22
CA ASN A 184 23.48 -5.45 -22.87
C ASN A 184 24.09 -4.58 -21.75
N TYR A 185 23.95 -3.25 -21.85
CA TYR A 185 24.31 -2.33 -20.77
C TYR A 185 23.08 -1.54 -20.30
N GLU A 186 23.13 -1.11 -19.03
CA GLU A 186 22.04 -0.40 -18.36
C GLU A 186 22.45 1.05 -18.10
N LEU A 187 21.55 1.99 -18.37
CA LEU A 187 21.71 3.42 -18.09
C LEU A 187 20.72 3.89 -17.02
N PRO A 188 21.01 5.00 -16.32
CA PRO A 188 20.07 5.59 -15.39
C PRO A 188 18.71 5.91 -16.03
N ALA A 189 17.68 5.85 -15.20
CA ALA A 189 16.35 6.43 -15.39
C ALA A 189 16.35 7.68 -16.30
N GLY A 190 15.65 7.62 -17.44
CA GLY A 190 15.50 8.75 -18.36
C GLY A 190 16.64 8.99 -19.37
N SER A 191 17.61 8.08 -19.48
CA SER A 191 18.70 8.18 -20.46
C SER A 191 18.25 7.80 -21.88
N ASP A 192 18.76 8.52 -22.88
CA ASP A 192 18.53 8.24 -24.31
C ASP A 192 19.68 7.40 -24.87
N CYS A 193 19.42 6.11 -25.16
CA CYS A 193 20.40 5.17 -25.72
C CYS A 193 21.03 5.66 -27.04
N SER A 194 20.39 6.59 -27.75
CA SER A 194 20.88 7.14 -29.02
C SER A 194 21.93 8.24 -28.82
N LYS A 195 22.00 8.82 -27.61
CA LYS A 195 22.84 9.99 -27.29
C LYS A 195 23.87 9.72 -26.20
N THR A 196 23.70 8.66 -25.41
CA THR A 196 24.61 8.30 -24.33
C THR A 196 25.51 7.14 -24.74
N PRO A 197 26.83 7.36 -24.91
CA PRO A 197 27.79 6.29 -25.19
C PRO A 197 27.78 5.22 -24.10
N ASN A 198 28.03 3.96 -24.47
CA ASN A 198 28.16 2.87 -23.49
C ASN A 198 29.27 3.20 -22.48
N PRO A 199 28.98 3.25 -21.16
CA PRO A 199 29.96 3.57 -20.12
C PRO A 199 31.02 2.46 -19.92
N SER A 200 30.75 1.24 -20.39
CA SER A 200 31.71 0.14 -20.43
C SER A 200 31.66 -0.51 -21.82
N PRO A 201 32.27 0.13 -22.84
CA PRO A 201 32.33 -0.49 -24.16
C PRO A 201 33.03 -1.85 -24.03
N PRO A 202 32.53 -2.91 -24.70
CA PRO A 202 33.24 -4.17 -24.74
C PRO A 202 34.69 -3.91 -25.14
N ALA A 203 35.63 -4.50 -24.39
CA ALA A 203 37.04 -4.38 -24.75
C ALA A 203 37.18 -4.74 -26.23
N PRO A 204 37.86 -3.91 -27.06
CA PRO A 204 38.05 -4.25 -28.45
C PRO A 204 38.69 -5.63 -28.51
N LYS A 205 38.19 -6.50 -29.38
CA LYS A 205 38.74 -7.86 -29.52
C LYS A 205 40.07 -7.76 -30.28
N PRO A 206 41.06 -8.63 -29.98
CA PRO A 206 42.27 -8.69 -30.78
C PRO A 206 41.92 -8.98 -32.24
N PRO A 207 42.62 -8.38 -33.22
CA PRO A 207 42.48 -8.74 -34.61
C PRO A 207 42.68 -10.25 -34.78
N LYS A 208 41.88 -10.89 -35.64
CA LYS A 208 42.04 -12.30 -36.01
C LYS A 208 42.12 -12.40 -37.53
N ASN A 209 42.87 -13.39 -38.01
CA ASN A 209 43.08 -13.65 -39.43
C ASN A 209 43.64 -12.43 -40.20
N ALA A 210 44.49 -11.64 -39.56
CA ALA A 210 45.03 -10.42 -40.14
C ALA A 210 46.36 -10.63 -40.88
N VAL A 211 46.64 -11.87 -41.30
CA VAL A 211 47.84 -12.25 -42.05
C VAL A 211 47.42 -12.95 -43.33
N ALA A 212 48.02 -12.55 -44.45
CA ALA A 212 47.88 -13.21 -45.73
C ALA A 212 49.25 -13.66 -46.23
N VAL A 213 49.34 -14.87 -46.77
CA VAL A 213 50.59 -15.41 -47.31
C VAL A 213 50.43 -15.61 -48.82
N ASN A 214 51.38 -15.07 -49.59
CA ASN A 214 51.50 -15.34 -51.02
C ASN A 214 52.84 -16.06 -51.28
N VAL A 215 52.80 -17.16 -52.01
CA VAL A 215 54.00 -17.95 -52.32
C VAL A 215 54.29 -17.86 -53.81
N GLU A 216 55.42 -17.27 -54.15
CA GLU A 216 55.92 -17.13 -55.52
C GLU A 216 57.05 -18.13 -55.73
N GLN A 217 56.85 -19.08 -56.64
CA GLN A 217 57.87 -20.06 -56.99
C GLN A 217 58.60 -19.64 -58.27
N SER A 218 59.91 -19.86 -58.29
CA SER A 218 60.77 -19.76 -59.48
C SER A 218 61.58 -21.06 -59.62
N PRO A 219 62.27 -21.30 -60.75
CA PRO A 219 63.05 -22.52 -60.95
C PRO A 219 64.15 -22.77 -59.90
N THR A 220 64.62 -21.73 -59.20
CA THR A 220 65.73 -21.82 -58.24
C THR A 220 65.42 -21.25 -56.86
N SER A 221 64.33 -20.50 -56.69
CA SER A 221 63.94 -19.91 -55.41
C SER A 221 62.43 -19.95 -55.17
N VAL A 222 62.04 -19.92 -53.90
CA VAL A 222 60.68 -19.62 -53.47
C VAL A 222 60.70 -18.35 -52.64
N ALA A 223 59.80 -17.44 -52.93
CA ALA A 223 59.57 -16.27 -52.10
C ALA A 223 58.21 -16.33 -51.44
N VAL A 224 58.22 -16.17 -50.13
CA VAL A 224 57.02 -16.13 -49.29
C VAL A 224 56.82 -14.70 -48.86
N ASN A 225 55.77 -14.06 -49.39
CA ASN A 225 55.37 -12.71 -48.99
C ASN A 225 54.29 -12.83 -47.91
N VAL A 226 54.61 -12.41 -46.70
CA VAL A 226 53.68 -12.40 -45.56
C VAL A 226 53.20 -10.96 -45.36
N LYS A 227 51.92 -10.72 -45.60
CA LYS A 227 51.28 -9.41 -45.44
C LYS A 227 50.49 -9.34 -44.14
N ASN A 228 50.84 -8.40 -43.29
CA ASN A 228 50.07 -8.04 -42.10
C ASN A 228 49.02 -6.98 -42.48
N THR A 229 47.75 -7.27 -42.27
CA THR A 229 46.64 -6.31 -42.46
C THR A 229 46.14 -5.76 -41.13
N SER A 230 46.80 -6.09 -40.02
CA SER A 230 46.47 -5.56 -38.70
C SER A 230 47.21 -4.23 -38.45
N PRO A 231 46.67 -3.39 -37.55
CA PRO A 231 47.37 -2.21 -37.05
C PRO A 231 48.45 -2.54 -36.00
N LEU A 232 48.69 -3.82 -35.70
CA LEU A 232 49.63 -4.25 -34.66
C LEU A 232 50.97 -4.67 -35.28
N PRO A 233 52.12 -4.25 -34.70
CA PRO A 233 53.38 -4.89 -34.99
C PRO A 233 53.39 -6.28 -34.37
N GLY A 234 54.05 -7.24 -35.04
CA GLY A 234 54.02 -8.63 -34.62
C GLY A 234 55.34 -9.36 -34.81
N LYS A 235 55.55 -10.39 -34.00
CA LYS A 235 56.56 -11.43 -34.21
C LYS A 235 55.89 -12.61 -34.89
N CYS A 236 56.44 -13.05 -36.01
CA CYS A 236 55.91 -14.15 -36.78
C CYS A 236 56.92 -15.29 -36.87
N THR A 237 56.40 -16.51 -36.83
CA THR A 237 57.13 -17.73 -37.15
C THR A 237 56.68 -18.22 -38.51
N TYR A 238 57.63 -18.65 -39.33
CA TYR A 238 57.41 -19.39 -40.55
C TYR A 238 57.96 -20.80 -40.36
N ASP A 239 57.09 -21.79 -40.52
CA ASP A 239 57.40 -23.20 -40.43
C ASP A 239 57.01 -23.91 -41.73
N ALA A 240 57.96 -24.60 -42.35
CA ALA A 240 57.71 -25.41 -43.53
C ALA A 240 58.30 -26.81 -43.37
N ALA A 241 57.44 -27.82 -43.41
CA ALA A 241 57.82 -29.23 -43.28
C ALA A 241 57.38 -30.05 -44.50
N PRO A 242 58.22 -30.97 -45.02
CA PRO A 242 57.83 -31.81 -46.15
C PRO A 242 56.73 -32.82 -45.74
N LYS A 243 55.67 -32.94 -46.55
CA LYS A 243 54.63 -33.98 -46.38
C LYS A 243 55.00 -35.30 -47.06
N ASN A 244 55.75 -35.25 -48.16
CA ASN A 244 56.17 -36.41 -48.94
C ASN A 244 57.59 -36.20 -49.48
N GLY A 245 58.59 -36.51 -48.66
CA GLY A 245 60.01 -36.43 -49.04
C GLY A 245 60.91 -36.66 -47.83
N LEU A 246 61.49 -37.85 -47.72
CA LEU A 246 62.16 -38.35 -46.50
C LEU A 246 63.52 -37.69 -46.19
N LEU A 247 64.01 -36.78 -47.02
CA LEU A 247 65.40 -36.28 -46.97
C LEU A 247 65.56 -34.76 -46.90
N MET A 248 64.48 -33.98 -46.80
CA MET A 248 64.58 -32.52 -46.71
C MET A 248 64.41 -32.02 -45.27
N PRO A 249 65.28 -31.12 -44.77
CA PRO A 249 65.11 -30.53 -43.45
C PRO A 249 63.89 -29.61 -43.42
N ALA A 250 63.19 -29.60 -42.29
CA ALA A 250 62.19 -28.57 -42.02
C ALA A 250 62.86 -27.20 -41.94
N VAL A 251 62.15 -26.17 -42.40
CA VAL A 251 62.61 -24.78 -42.36
C VAL A 251 61.80 -24.04 -41.31
N HIS A 252 62.50 -23.43 -40.37
CA HIS A 252 61.92 -22.54 -39.37
C HIS A 252 62.58 -21.16 -39.46
N ARG A 253 61.79 -20.09 -39.44
CA ARG A 253 62.28 -18.71 -39.44
C ARG A 253 61.41 -17.80 -38.56
N ASP A 254 62.06 -17.08 -37.67
CA ASP A 254 61.47 -15.96 -36.95
C ASP A 254 61.70 -14.65 -37.71
N PHE A 255 60.67 -13.82 -37.79
CA PHE A 255 60.76 -12.48 -38.39
C PHE A 255 59.75 -11.54 -37.73
N ASN A 256 59.96 -10.25 -37.88
CA ASN A 256 59.02 -9.22 -37.40
C ASN A 256 58.25 -8.64 -38.58
N VAL A 257 56.97 -8.37 -38.37
CA VAL A 257 56.12 -7.66 -39.34
C VAL A 257 55.66 -6.33 -38.73
N ASN A 258 55.71 -5.27 -39.52
CA ASN A 258 55.17 -3.97 -39.12
C ASN A 258 53.65 -3.92 -39.36
N PRO A 259 52.94 -2.96 -38.73
CA PRO A 259 51.53 -2.72 -39.00
C PRO A 259 51.26 -2.44 -40.49
N ASN A 260 50.26 -3.09 -41.07
CA ASN A 260 49.83 -2.88 -42.46
C ASN A 260 50.95 -3.05 -43.52
N ASP A 261 52.00 -3.80 -43.19
CA ASP A 261 53.19 -3.96 -44.02
C ASP A 261 53.34 -5.41 -44.53
N ALA A 262 54.30 -5.66 -45.41
CA ALA A 262 54.63 -6.98 -45.91
C ALA A 262 56.12 -7.30 -45.71
N THR A 263 56.41 -8.55 -45.33
CA THR A 263 57.76 -9.06 -45.23
C THR A 263 57.96 -10.19 -46.23
N ARG A 264 59.03 -10.08 -47.02
CA ARG A 264 59.43 -11.11 -47.99
C ARG A 264 60.49 -12.01 -47.37
N LEU A 265 60.28 -13.32 -47.48
CA LEU A 265 61.22 -14.36 -47.07
C LEU A 265 61.62 -15.14 -48.31
N ASP A 266 62.91 -15.20 -48.62
CA ASP A 266 63.43 -15.93 -49.77
C ASP A 266 64.09 -17.25 -49.33
N PHE A 267 63.72 -18.34 -50.00
CA PHE A 267 64.20 -19.70 -49.76
C PHE A 267 64.65 -20.35 -51.08
N LEU A 268 65.41 -21.43 -51.00
CA LEU A 268 65.74 -22.25 -52.17
C LEU A 268 64.51 -23.00 -52.68
N ALA A 269 64.44 -23.20 -54.00
CA ALA A 269 63.35 -23.97 -54.60
C ALA A 269 63.30 -25.40 -54.04
N PRO A 270 62.13 -25.87 -53.59
CA PRO A 270 61.96 -27.27 -53.25
C PRO A 270 62.12 -28.16 -54.50
N PRO A 271 62.60 -29.41 -54.33
CA PRO A 271 62.68 -30.35 -55.44
C PRO A 271 61.29 -30.59 -56.08
N LEU A 272 61.30 -30.85 -57.40
CA LEU A 272 60.09 -31.10 -58.17
C LEU A 272 59.25 -32.25 -57.58
N GLY A 273 57.95 -32.01 -57.39
CA GLY A 273 56.98 -32.99 -56.91
C GLY A 273 56.89 -33.14 -55.38
N VAL A 274 57.73 -32.45 -54.61
CA VAL A 274 57.69 -32.48 -53.14
C VAL A 274 56.65 -31.50 -52.61
N LYS A 275 55.77 -31.94 -51.71
CA LYS A 275 54.78 -31.11 -51.04
C LYS A 275 55.28 -30.67 -49.68
N TYR A 276 55.01 -29.42 -49.33
CA TYR A 276 55.34 -28.82 -48.05
C TYR A 276 54.07 -28.34 -47.36
N HIS A 277 53.98 -28.59 -46.07
CA HIS A 277 53.03 -27.95 -45.19
C HIS A 277 53.66 -26.68 -44.65
N LEU A 278 53.10 -25.53 -45.01
CA LEU A 278 53.54 -24.20 -44.60
C LEU A 278 52.59 -23.69 -43.53
N VAL A 279 53.16 -23.25 -42.41
CA VAL A 279 52.46 -22.61 -41.30
C VAL A 279 53.12 -21.26 -41.03
N VAL A 280 52.32 -20.19 -41.02
CA VAL A 280 52.73 -18.87 -40.55
C VAL A 280 51.84 -18.48 -39.40
N SER A 281 52.41 -18.32 -38.21
CA SER A 281 51.71 -17.79 -37.04
C SER A 281 52.34 -16.46 -36.63
N CYS A 282 51.53 -15.46 -36.33
CA CYS A 282 51.95 -14.12 -35.94
C CYS A 282 51.29 -13.70 -34.64
N HIS A 283 52.12 -13.34 -33.67
CA HIS A 283 51.76 -12.88 -32.34
C HIS A 283 52.10 -11.40 -32.17
N GLY A 284 51.23 -10.68 -31.46
CA GLY A 284 51.44 -9.27 -31.16
C GLY A 284 50.83 -8.91 -29.82
N THR A 285 51.33 -7.83 -29.22
CA THR A 285 50.79 -7.35 -27.95
C THR A 285 49.53 -6.51 -28.19
N PHE A 286 48.41 -6.98 -27.66
CA PHE A 286 47.13 -6.27 -27.70
C PHE A 286 46.58 -6.11 -26.28
N ASN A 287 46.34 -4.87 -25.86
CA ASN A 287 45.92 -4.54 -24.48
C ASN A 287 46.84 -5.15 -23.38
N GLY A 288 48.14 -5.27 -23.65
CA GLY A 288 49.14 -5.81 -22.72
C GLY A 288 49.17 -7.34 -22.63
N GLN A 289 48.37 -8.05 -23.42
CA GLN A 289 48.40 -9.50 -23.56
C GLN A 289 49.04 -9.88 -24.90
N ASP A 290 49.72 -11.03 -24.93
CA ASP A 290 50.20 -11.63 -26.17
C ASP A 290 49.04 -12.37 -26.84
N ASP A 291 48.67 -11.95 -28.06
CA ASP A 291 47.56 -12.53 -28.82
C ASP A 291 48.04 -12.91 -30.22
N GLU A 292 47.69 -14.12 -30.65
CA GLU A 292 47.84 -14.53 -32.05
C GLU A 292 46.84 -13.76 -32.91
N PHE A 293 47.32 -12.88 -33.79
CA PHE A 293 46.46 -12.07 -34.64
C PHE A 293 46.31 -12.60 -36.07
N GLY A 294 47.17 -13.54 -36.46
CA GLY A 294 47.08 -14.20 -37.75
C GLY A 294 47.76 -15.56 -37.75
N HIS A 295 47.09 -16.52 -38.37
CA HIS A 295 47.56 -17.87 -38.57
C HIS A 295 47.15 -18.32 -39.97
N VAL A 296 48.11 -18.80 -40.75
CA VAL A 296 47.87 -19.28 -42.12
C VAL A 296 48.54 -20.62 -42.29
N GLU A 297 47.76 -21.61 -42.72
CA GLU A 297 48.24 -22.93 -43.07
C GLU A 297 47.92 -23.22 -44.53
N GLN A 298 48.90 -23.69 -45.29
CA GLN A 298 48.68 -24.10 -46.68
C GLN A 298 49.67 -25.18 -47.12
N ASP A 299 49.23 -26.03 -48.04
CA ASP A 299 50.11 -27.00 -48.68
C ASP A 299 50.61 -26.45 -50.02
N VAL A 300 51.93 -26.42 -50.20
CA VAL A 300 52.58 -25.95 -51.43
C VAL A 300 53.28 -27.13 -52.09
N THR A 301 53.09 -27.31 -53.40
CA THR A 301 53.84 -28.32 -54.18
C THR A 301 54.99 -27.64 -54.90
N GLY A 302 56.20 -28.18 -54.74
CA GLY A 302 57.38 -27.74 -55.44
C GLY A 302 57.32 -28.11 -56.92
N GLY A 303 57.44 -27.11 -57.77
CA GLY A 303 57.49 -27.27 -59.22
C GLY A 303 56.51 -26.35 -59.92
N LEU A 304 57.06 -25.47 -60.75
CA LEU A 304 56.39 -24.95 -61.94
C LEU A 304 56.49 -25.99 -63.06
#